data_AF-A0A091EDK7-F1
#
_entry.id   AF-A0A091EDK7-F1
#
_cell.length_a   1.000
_cell.length_b   1.000
_cell.length_c   1.000
_cell.angle_alpha   90.00
_cell.angle_beta   90.00
_cell.angle_gamma   90.00
#
_symmetry.space_group_name_H-M   'P 1'
#
loop_
_entity.id
_entity.type
_entity.pdbx_description
1 polymer ?
#
loop_
_entity_poly.entity_id
_entity_poly.type
_entity_poly.pdbx_seq_one_letter_code
_entity_poly.pdbx_strand_id
1 'polypeptide(L)'
;PGNCQELLAKGRILSGWYTIYPQGCNATTVFCDMDTDGGGWIVFQRRWDGSVNFLRDWDSYKRGFGNQLTEFWMGNDNIHFLTSLGPCELRIDLRDFENNYYFAKYASF
;
A
#
# COMPACT_ATOMS: atom_id res chain seq x y z
N PRO A 1 -2.17 4.82 15.43
CA PRO A 1 -2.36 5.73 14.27
C PRO A 1 -3.29 5.02 13.29
N GLY A 2 -4.28 5.71 12.74
CA GLY A 2 -5.29 5.12 11.87
C GLY A 2 -4.80 4.80 10.45
N ASN A 3 -3.79 5.51 9.96
CA ASN A 3 -3.23 5.37 8.61
C ASN A 3 -1.76 5.84 8.55
N CYS A 4 -1.13 5.74 7.37
CA CYS A 4 0.24 6.18 7.14
C CYS A 4 0.41 7.71 7.23
N GLN A 5 -0.61 8.50 6.86
CA GLN A 5 -0.58 9.96 7.03
C GLN A 5 -0.43 10.39 8.49
N GLU A 6 -1.17 9.75 9.40
CA GLU A 6 -1.05 10.00 10.84
C GLU A 6 0.31 9.55 11.41
N LEU A 7 0.89 8.48 10.87
CA LEU A 7 2.24 8.04 11.24
C LEU A 7 3.27 9.10 10.84
N LEU A 8 3.17 9.63 9.62
CA LEU A 8 4.03 10.69 9.12
C LEU A 8 3.92 11.96 9.96
N ALA A 9 2.69 12.40 10.27
CA ALA A 9 2.45 13.56 11.13
C ALA A 9 3.02 13.39 12.55
N LYS A 10 3.20 12.15 13.02
CA LYS A 10 3.84 11.81 14.30
C LYS A 10 5.37 11.64 14.18
N GLY A 11 5.97 12.04 13.07
CA GLY A 11 7.42 12.03 12.86
C GLY A 11 7.98 10.70 12.37
N ARG A 12 7.14 9.77 11.87
CA ARG A 12 7.62 8.56 11.18
C ARG A 12 7.89 8.89 9.72
N ILE A 13 9.12 9.28 9.43
CA ILE A 13 9.53 9.80 8.11
C ILE A 13 10.17 8.75 7.19
N LEU A 14 10.45 7.54 7.69
CA LEU A 14 11.09 6.48 6.89
C LEU A 14 10.02 5.55 6.32
N SER A 15 10.06 5.30 5.01
CA SER A 15 9.21 4.30 4.36
C SER A 15 9.49 2.89 4.91
N GLY A 16 8.46 2.07 5.06
CA GLY A 16 8.60 0.76 5.67
C GLY A 16 7.30 0.14 6.14
N TRP A 17 7.40 -1.03 6.77
CA TRP A 17 6.24 -1.71 7.36
C TRP A 17 5.89 -1.14 8.74
N TYR A 18 4.62 -0.81 8.92
CA TYR A 18 4.08 -0.29 10.18
C TYR A 18 2.78 -0.99 10.55
N THR A 19 2.52 -1.10 11.84
CA THR A 19 1.19 -1.46 12.34
C THR A 19 0.35 -0.21 12.55
N ILE A 20 -0.80 -0.16 11.88
CA ILE A 20 -1.84 0.85 12.07
C ILE A 20 -3.05 0.23 12.78
N TYR A 21 -3.89 1.08 13.34
CA TYR A 21 -5.11 0.71 14.05
C TYR A 21 -6.28 1.51 13.49
N PRO A 22 -6.79 1.17 12.30
CA PRO A 22 -7.92 1.88 11.71
C PRO A 22 -9.14 1.76 12.64
N GLN A 23 -9.81 2.88 12.90
CA GLN A 23 -10.89 3.01 13.90
C GLN A 23 -10.53 2.57 15.33
N GLY A 24 -9.25 2.37 15.66
CA GLY A 24 -8.78 2.04 17.01
C GLY A 24 -8.96 0.58 17.44
N CYS A 25 -9.43 -0.32 16.56
CA CYS A 25 -9.73 -1.71 16.94
C CYS A 25 -8.81 -2.73 16.26
N ASN A 26 -8.71 -2.70 14.93
CA ASN A 26 -8.05 -3.77 14.18
C ASN A 26 -6.59 -3.41 13.90
N ALA A 27 -5.65 -4.19 14.46
CA ALA A 27 -4.24 -4.06 14.11
C ALA A 27 -4.02 -4.55 12.66
N THR A 28 -3.56 -3.65 11.79
CA THR A 28 -3.27 -3.97 10.38
C THR A 28 -1.84 -3.57 10.06
N THR A 29 -1.05 -4.52 9.54
CA THR A 29 0.32 -4.25 9.10
C THR A 29 0.32 -3.81 7.64
N VAL A 30 0.87 -2.62 7.38
CA VAL A 30 0.86 -1.98 6.06
C VAL A 30 2.25 -1.47 5.70
N PHE A 31 2.56 -1.38 4.41
CA PHE A 31 3.76 -0.67 3.96
C PHE A 31 3.40 0.81 3.74
N CYS A 32 4.08 1.70 4.46
CA CYS A 32 3.95 3.13 4.28
C CYS A 32 5.07 3.66 3.39
N ASP A 33 4.71 4.37 2.33
CA ASP A 33 5.63 5.26 1.63
C ASP A 33 5.52 6.67 2.24
N MET A 34 6.62 7.11 2.85
CA MET A 34 6.74 8.37 3.59
C MET A 34 7.48 9.46 2.80
N ASP A 35 7.84 9.21 1.54
CA ASP A 35 8.67 10.11 0.73
C ASP A 35 7.93 10.63 -0.51
N THR A 36 7.28 9.74 -1.26
CA THR A 36 6.64 10.09 -2.54
C THR A 36 5.51 11.09 -2.37
N ASP A 37 5.53 12.19 -3.13
CA ASP A 37 4.45 13.20 -3.16
C ASP A 37 4.05 13.74 -1.77
N GLY A 38 5.05 13.92 -0.89
CA GLY A 38 4.84 14.38 0.49
C GLY A 38 4.60 13.26 1.51
N GLY A 39 4.56 12.00 1.07
CA GLY A 39 4.48 10.82 1.92
C GLY A 39 3.09 10.53 2.49
N GLY A 40 3.01 9.51 3.35
CA GLY A 40 1.78 9.11 4.04
C GLY A 40 0.91 8.13 3.24
N TRP A 41 1.46 7.51 2.20
CA TRP A 41 0.76 6.57 1.34
C TRP A 41 0.77 5.15 1.90
N ILE A 42 -0.36 4.47 1.84
CA ILE A 42 -0.44 3.02 2.05
C ILE A 42 -0.18 2.32 0.71
N VAL A 43 0.88 1.53 0.63
CA VAL A 43 1.17 0.71 -0.55
C VAL A 43 0.49 -0.65 -0.42
N PHE A 44 -0.53 -0.90 -1.24
CA PHE A 44 -1.27 -2.17 -1.21
C PHE A 44 -0.82 -3.17 -2.29
N GLN A 45 -0.08 -2.72 -3.29
CA GLN A 45 0.51 -3.57 -4.34
C GLN A 45 1.94 -3.10 -4.62
N ARG A 46 2.88 -4.04 -4.80
CA ARG A 46 4.23 -3.73 -5.28
C ARG A 46 4.74 -4.80 -6.24
N ARG A 47 5.26 -4.37 -7.39
CA ARG A 47 6.04 -5.18 -8.35
C ARG A 47 7.46 -4.64 -8.46
N TRP A 48 8.45 -5.51 -8.58
CA TRP A 48 9.87 -5.11 -8.63
C TRP A 48 10.70 -6.01 -9.52
N ASP A 49 10.76 -7.30 -9.20
CA ASP A 49 11.70 -8.25 -9.80
C ASP A 49 11.03 -9.51 -10.40
N GLY A 50 9.70 -9.63 -10.27
CA GLY A 50 8.97 -10.83 -10.71
C GLY A 50 9.17 -12.06 -9.82
N SER A 51 9.74 -11.91 -8.61
CA SER A 51 9.97 -13.01 -7.67
C SER A 51 8.70 -13.67 -7.14
N VAL A 52 7.55 -12.97 -7.21
CA VAL A 52 6.26 -13.50 -6.76
C VAL A 52 5.34 -13.73 -7.94
N ASN A 53 4.74 -14.93 -8.01
CA ASN A 53 3.71 -15.22 -8.98
C ASN A 53 2.40 -14.50 -8.65
N PHE A 54 1.90 -13.67 -9.57
CA PHE A 54 0.61 -12.96 -9.48
C PHE A 54 -0.52 -13.69 -10.21
N LEU A 55 -0.25 -14.75 -10.98
CA LEU A 55 -1.30 -15.63 -11.52
C LEU A 55 -1.83 -16.52 -10.40
N ARG A 56 -2.82 -16.02 -9.66
CA ARG A 56 -3.39 -16.63 -8.46
C ARG A 56 -4.91 -16.74 -8.55
N ASP A 57 -5.47 -17.61 -7.72
CA ASP A 57 -6.91 -17.75 -7.56
C ASP A 57 -7.54 -16.57 -6.79
N TRP A 58 -8.88 -16.54 -6.81
CA TRP A 58 -9.66 -15.53 -6.12
C TRP A 58 -9.33 -15.45 -4.62
N ASP A 59 -9.18 -16.61 -3.99
CA ASP A 59 -9.02 -16.71 -2.55
C ASP A 59 -7.67 -16.14 -2.08
N SER A 60 -6.63 -16.30 -2.90
CA SER A 60 -5.34 -15.63 -2.72
C SER A 60 -5.47 -14.12 -2.85
N TYR A 61 -6.16 -13.61 -3.86
CA TYR A 61 -6.38 -12.17 -4.02
C TYR A 61 -7.23 -11.58 -2.90
N LYS A 62 -8.22 -12.34 -2.39
CA LYS A 62 -9.04 -11.96 -1.24
C LYS A 62 -8.19 -11.75 0.02
N ARG A 63 -7.37 -12.75 0.38
CA ARG A 63 -6.56 -12.76 1.61
C ARG A 63 -5.24 -11.99 1.52
N GLY A 64 -4.71 -11.80 0.31
CA GLY A 64 -3.38 -11.25 0.08
C GLY A 64 -2.30 -12.32 -0.05
N PHE A 65 -1.20 -11.96 -0.70
CA PHE A 65 -0.06 -12.85 -0.95
C PHE A 65 1.23 -12.07 -1.23
N GLY A 66 2.36 -12.78 -1.19
CA GLY A 66 3.66 -12.25 -1.56
C GLY A 66 4.63 -12.15 -0.39
N ASN A 67 5.60 -11.24 -0.50
CA ASN A 67 6.68 -11.07 0.45
C ASN A 67 6.84 -9.58 0.78
N GLN A 68 6.93 -9.28 2.08
CA GLN A 68 7.09 -7.93 2.59
C GLN A 68 8.37 -7.23 2.10
N LEU A 69 9.41 -7.99 1.78
CA LEU A 69 10.70 -7.49 1.30
C LEU A 69 10.72 -7.27 -0.22
N THR A 70 9.87 -7.95 -1.00
CA THR A 70 9.89 -7.88 -2.47
C THR A 70 8.52 -7.47 -3.02
N GLU A 71 7.75 -8.38 -3.57
CA GLU A 71 6.49 -8.11 -4.26
C GLU A 71 5.30 -8.63 -3.45
N PHE A 72 4.19 -7.90 -3.44
CA PHE A 72 3.01 -8.33 -2.71
C PHE A 72 1.70 -7.75 -3.25
N TRP A 73 0.61 -8.43 -2.88
CA TRP A 73 -0.75 -7.94 -2.93
C TRP A 73 -1.33 -7.99 -1.52
N MET A 74 -1.80 -6.86 -1.00
CA MET A 74 -2.26 -6.73 0.39
C MET A 74 -3.52 -7.53 0.72
N GLY A 75 -4.33 -7.86 -0.30
CA GLY A 75 -5.58 -8.59 -0.14
C GLY A 75 -6.80 -7.69 -0.29
N ASN A 76 -7.79 -8.16 -1.05
CA ASN A 76 -8.99 -7.39 -1.37
C ASN A 76 -9.82 -7.05 -0.12
N ASP A 77 -9.88 -7.96 0.86
CA ASP A 77 -10.61 -7.70 2.12
C ASP A 77 -9.98 -6.53 2.89
N ASN A 78 -8.65 -6.46 2.91
CA ASN A 78 -7.92 -5.38 3.56
C ASN A 78 -8.06 -4.06 2.80
N ILE A 79 -7.97 -4.09 1.47
CA ILE A 79 -8.13 -2.91 0.62
C ILE A 79 -9.55 -2.35 0.81
N HIS A 80 -10.58 -3.19 0.71
CA HIS A 80 -11.97 -2.79 0.94
C HIS A 80 -12.17 -2.23 2.34
N PHE A 81 -11.64 -2.91 3.37
CA PHE A 81 -11.74 -2.40 4.74
C PHE A 81 -11.16 -0.99 4.85
N LEU A 82 -9.95 -0.75 4.33
CA LEU A 82 -9.28 0.55 4.46
C LEU A 82 -9.96 1.66 3.64
N THR A 83 -10.35 1.40 2.40
CA THR A 83 -10.99 2.41 1.54
C THR A 83 -12.43 2.71 1.95
N SER A 84 -13.09 1.79 2.69
CA SER A 84 -14.44 2.03 3.23
C SER A 84 -14.48 3.04 4.39
N LEU A 85 -13.33 3.37 4.99
CA LEU A 85 -13.26 4.23 6.19
C LEU A 85 -13.39 5.72 5.88
N GLY A 86 -13.19 6.12 4.63
CA GLY A 86 -13.26 7.51 4.18
C GLY A 86 -12.63 7.70 2.81
N PRO A 87 -12.72 8.92 2.25
CA PRO A 87 -12.18 9.23 0.93
C PRO A 87 -10.68 8.93 0.87
N CYS A 88 -10.28 8.20 -0.17
CA CYS A 88 -8.89 7.85 -0.45
C CYS A 88 -8.55 8.26 -1.88
N GLU A 89 -7.42 8.94 -2.08
CA GLU A 89 -6.85 9.09 -3.42
C GLU A 89 -6.03 7.85 -3.80
N LEU A 90 -5.96 7.56 -5.10
CA LEU A 90 -5.11 6.49 -5.63
C LEU A 90 -3.99 7.09 -6.45
N ARG A 91 -2.78 6.61 -6.18
CA ARG A 91 -1.59 6.88 -6.99
C ARG A 91 -1.06 5.56 -7.54
N ILE A 92 -0.73 5.56 -8.82
CA ILE A 92 -0.06 4.44 -9.50
C ILE A 92 1.30 4.96 -9.96
N ASP A 93 2.37 4.40 -9.42
CA ASP A 93 3.75 4.65 -9.86
C ASP A 93 4.24 3.50 -10.74
N LEU A 94 4.79 3.84 -11.91
CA LEU A 94 5.31 2.90 -12.90
C LEU A 94 6.76 3.27 -13.24
N ARG A 95 7.59 2.25 -13.45
CA ARG A 95 8.95 2.39 -13.94
C ARG A 95 9.17 1.44 -15.10
N ASP A 96 9.71 1.93 -16.20
CA ASP A 96 10.10 1.08 -17.33
C ASP A 96 11.51 0.50 -17.15
N PHE A 97 11.92 -0.37 -18.08
CA PHE A 97 13.24 -1.02 -18.03
C PHE A 97 14.41 -0.06 -18.30
N GLU A 98 14.14 1.13 -18.84
CA GLU A 98 15.13 2.19 -19.08
C GLU A 98 15.25 3.13 -17.87
N ASN A 99 14.50 2.87 -16.80
CA ASN A 99 14.41 3.66 -15.57
C ASN A 99 13.69 5.01 -15.72
N ASN A 100 12.82 5.15 -16.72
CA ASN A 100 11.91 6.29 -16.76
C ASN A 100 10.75 6.05 -15.78
N TYR A 101 10.36 7.10 -15.07
CA TYR A 101 9.32 7.07 -14.05
C TYR A 101 8.06 7.78 -14.54
N TYR A 102 6.92 7.15 -14.32
CA TYR A 102 5.60 7.67 -14.68
C TYR A 102 4.66 7.52 -13.50
N PHE A 103 3.67 8.40 -13.39
CA PHE A 103 2.64 8.26 -12.39
C PHE A 103 1.27 8.73 -12.89
N ALA A 104 0.21 8.19 -12.27
CA ALA A 104 -1.16 8.66 -12.43
C ALA A 104 -1.82 8.82 -11.04
N LYS A 105 -2.57 9.91 -10.85
CA LYS A 105 -3.36 10.16 -9.64
C LYS A 105 -4.85 10.20 -9.95
N TYR A 106 -5.64 9.61 -9.08
CA TYR A 106 -7.11 9.59 -9.12
C TYR A 106 -7.64 10.15 -7.80
N ALA A 107 -8.64 11.03 -7.89
CA ALA A 107 -9.18 11.72 -6.72
C ALA A 107 -9.96 10.82 -5.74
N SER A 108 -10.39 9.64 -6.19
CA SER A 108 -11.15 8.68 -5.39
C SER A 108 -10.84 7.25 -5.83
N PHE A 109 -10.80 6.33 -4.86
CA PHE A 109 -10.63 4.89 -5.04
C PHE A 109 -11.46 4.09 -4.04
#